data_AF-W4S156-F1
#
_entry.id   AF-W4S156-F1
#
_cell.length_a   1.000
_cell.length_b   1.000
_cell.length_c   1.000
_cell.angle_alpha   90.00
_cell.angle_beta   90.00
_cell.angle_gamma   90.00
#
_symmetry.space_group_name_H-M   'P 1'
#
loop_
_entity.id
_entity.type
_entity.pdbx_description
1 polymer ?
#
loop_
_entity_poly.entity_id
_entity_poly.type
_entity_poly.pdbx_seq_one_letter_code
_entity_poly.pdbx_strand_id
1 'polypeptide(L)'
;MTTLIAPRVHDIGGLQVRRAVPTLQARSIGPFVFVDHMGPAVLEPDHGIDVRPHPHIGLATVTFLWAGEIGHRDTLGSDKVIRPGDVNWMTAGRGIAHSERTPGPERARTHALHGMQTWIALPRSAEETAPAFHHHAAASLPQQRRDGVWLRVIAGRAYGEESPVQVFSGTLNVALDLQPDAEIDLDTGHAERALYILEGEAQLDGADVPARHLIVPSRGSRGRLRARTPLKAMLLGGEPLDGPRHLWWNFVSSSKERIEQAKDDWQAGRFGSIPGDDKEFIPLPETPAPKPVNYP
;
A
#
# COMPACT_ATOMS: atom_id res chain seq x y z
N MET A 1 -4.72 -5.19 -24.44
CA MET A 1 -3.26 -5.43 -24.43
C MET A 1 -2.79 -5.27 -23.00
N THR A 2 -1.87 -6.11 -22.57
CA THR A 2 -1.26 -6.04 -21.24
C THR A 2 -0.39 -4.79 -21.17
N THR A 3 -0.49 -4.03 -20.08
CA THR A 3 0.31 -2.82 -19.86
C THR A 3 1.37 -3.10 -18.81
N LEU A 4 2.64 -2.80 -19.13
CA LEU A 4 3.76 -2.87 -18.20
C LEU A 4 4.10 -1.46 -17.73
N ILE A 5 4.19 -1.29 -16.42
CA ILE A 5 4.45 0.00 -15.78
C ILE A 5 5.71 -0.12 -14.94
N ALA A 6 6.75 0.59 -15.38
CA ALA A 6 7.97 0.79 -14.61
C ALA A 6 7.71 1.80 -13.48
N PRO A 7 7.89 1.42 -12.20
CA PRO A 7 7.72 2.33 -11.07
C PRO A 7 8.78 3.43 -11.07
N ARG A 8 8.42 4.58 -10.50
CA ARG A 8 9.40 5.63 -10.19
C ARG A 8 10.11 5.29 -8.89
N VAL A 9 11.42 5.51 -8.85
CA VAL A 9 12.22 5.29 -7.64
C VAL A 9 12.32 6.61 -6.88
N HIS A 10 12.08 6.55 -5.58
CA HIS A 10 12.14 7.65 -4.63
C HIS A 10 13.07 7.25 -3.49
N ASP A 11 13.87 8.18 -3.00
CA ASP A 11 14.57 8.05 -1.72
C ASP A 11 13.70 8.68 -0.64
N ILE A 12 13.57 8.03 0.53
CA ILE A 12 12.80 8.53 1.68
C ILE A 12 13.64 8.41 2.96
N GLY A 13 14.77 9.11 3.00
CA GLY A 13 15.69 9.07 4.14
C GLY A 13 16.63 7.86 4.13
N GLY A 14 17.17 7.49 2.98
CA GLY A 14 18.14 6.40 2.80
C GLY A 14 17.51 5.06 2.41
N LEU A 15 16.19 5.01 2.22
CA LEU A 15 15.46 3.84 1.73
C LEU A 15 14.89 4.14 0.34
N GLN A 16 15.26 3.31 -0.65
CA GLN A 16 14.65 3.37 -1.97
C GLN A 16 13.27 2.72 -1.98
N VAL A 17 12.25 3.51 -2.35
CA VAL A 17 10.87 3.08 -2.55
C VAL A 17 10.49 3.19 -4.02
N ARG A 18 9.66 2.27 -4.51
CA ARG A 18 9.23 2.18 -5.90
C ARG A 18 7.74 2.44 -6.02
N ARG A 19 7.38 3.59 -6.59
CA ARG A 19 5.99 4.03 -6.80
C ARG A 19 5.45 3.60 -8.14
N ALA A 20 4.52 2.64 -8.14
CA ALA A 20 3.90 2.08 -9.34
C ALA A 20 2.64 2.84 -9.76
N VAL A 21 1.90 3.38 -8.79
CA VAL A 21 0.69 4.19 -8.96
C VAL A 21 0.78 5.38 -8.01
N PRO A 22 0.38 6.61 -8.41
CA PRO A 22 -0.16 6.98 -9.73
C PRO A 22 0.94 7.24 -10.77
N THR A 23 0.59 7.02 -12.03
CA THR A 23 1.45 7.22 -13.20
C THR A 23 0.61 7.70 -14.41
N LEU A 24 1.26 8.07 -15.52
CA LEU A 24 0.56 8.50 -16.75
C LEU A 24 -0.27 7.36 -17.35
N GLN A 25 0.22 6.13 -17.25
CA GLN A 25 -0.42 4.93 -17.79
C GLN A 25 -1.60 4.44 -16.92
N ALA A 26 -1.57 4.73 -15.62
CA ALA A 26 -2.57 4.29 -14.66
C ALA A 26 -2.64 5.25 -13.47
N ARG A 27 -3.78 5.92 -13.30
CA ARG A 27 -4.04 6.76 -12.12
C ARG A 27 -4.50 5.95 -10.92
N SER A 28 -5.13 4.81 -11.17
CA SER A 28 -5.56 3.83 -10.16
C SER A 28 -5.63 2.42 -10.78
N ILE A 29 -5.71 1.41 -9.91
CA ILE A 29 -6.12 0.04 -10.26
C ILE A 29 -7.25 -0.35 -9.33
N GLY A 30 -8.49 -0.42 -9.84
CA GLY A 30 -9.67 -0.47 -8.98
C GLY A 30 -9.66 0.72 -8.01
N PRO A 31 -9.76 0.49 -6.69
CA PRO A 31 -9.72 1.56 -5.70
C PRO A 31 -8.29 1.98 -5.29
N PHE A 32 -7.25 1.29 -5.75
CA PHE A 32 -5.85 1.57 -5.39
C PHE A 32 -5.34 2.81 -6.13
N VAL A 33 -5.11 3.90 -5.42
CA VAL A 33 -4.63 5.18 -5.96
C VAL A 33 -3.17 5.48 -5.65
N PHE A 34 -2.53 4.63 -4.85
CA PHE A 34 -1.13 4.71 -4.48
C PHE A 34 -0.60 3.28 -4.24
N VAL A 35 0.54 2.95 -4.85
CA VAL A 35 1.18 1.63 -4.70
C VAL A 35 2.68 1.82 -4.63
N ASP A 36 3.24 1.72 -3.43
CA ASP A 36 4.66 1.83 -3.15
C ASP A 36 5.21 0.48 -2.68
N HIS A 37 6.33 0.08 -3.27
CA HIS A 37 7.12 -1.07 -2.87
C HIS A 37 8.36 -0.61 -2.10
N MET A 38 8.47 -1.06 -0.85
CA MET A 38 9.61 -0.84 0.03
C MET A 38 10.56 -2.04 -0.05
N GLY A 39 11.84 -1.79 -0.31
CA GLY A 39 12.86 -2.84 -0.34
C GLY A 39 12.87 -3.69 -1.62
N PRO A 40 13.36 -4.95 -1.56
CA PRO A 40 14.11 -5.51 -0.44
C PRO A 40 15.35 -4.66 -0.13
N ALA A 41 15.54 -4.34 1.14
CA ALA A 41 16.67 -3.55 1.63
C ALA A 41 17.20 -4.14 2.94
N VAL A 42 18.49 -3.92 3.19
CA VAL A 42 19.12 -4.15 4.49
C VAL A 42 19.54 -2.78 5.01
N LEU A 43 19.08 -2.44 6.21
CA LEU A 43 19.32 -1.17 6.88
C LEU A 43 20.30 -1.42 8.03
N GLU A 44 21.34 -0.59 8.09
CA GLU A 44 22.35 -0.66 9.15
C GLU A 44 21.80 -0.13 10.49
N PRO A 45 22.48 -0.42 11.62
CA PRO A 45 22.11 0.16 12.91
C PRO A 45 21.95 1.68 12.83
N ASP A 46 21.04 2.21 13.65
CA ASP A 46 20.63 3.61 13.75
C ASP A 46 19.90 4.19 12.51
N HIS A 47 19.91 3.47 11.39
CA HIS A 47 19.14 3.80 10.19
C HIS A 47 17.79 3.08 10.21
N GLY A 48 16.81 3.61 9.48
CA GLY A 48 15.45 3.10 9.52
C GLY A 48 14.47 4.02 8.81
N ILE A 49 13.23 3.56 8.68
CA ILE A 49 12.11 4.42 8.31
C ILE A 49 11.88 5.41 9.46
N ASP A 50 11.69 6.69 9.12
CA ASP A 50 11.38 7.74 10.09
C ASP A 50 10.38 8.75 9.51
N VAL A 51 9.22 8.26 9.10
CA VAL A 51 8.15 9.09 8.54
C VAL A 51 7.44 9.81 9.69
N ARG A 52 7.78 11.09 9.83
CA ARG A 52 7.23 12.02 10.83
C ARG A 52 5.70 12.17 10.72
N PRO A 53 5.04 12.71 11.76
CA PRO A 53 3.60 12.93 11.75
C PRO A 53 3.10 13.65 10.50
N HIS A 54 2.14 13.04 9.80
CA HIS A 54 1.52 13.57 8.60
C HIS A 54 0.04 13.14 8.48
N PRO A 55 -0.81 13.94 7.81
CA PRO A 55 -2.25 13.72 7.74
C PRO A 55 -2.66 12.98 6.46
N HIS A 56 -3.80 12.29 6.54
CA HIS A 56 -4.53 11.72 5.40
C HIS A 56 -6.02 12.06 5.49
N ILE A 57 -6.70 12.14 4.34
CA ILE A 57 -8.18 12.20 4.22
C ILE A 57 -8.67 11.34 3.05
N GLY A 58 -9.93 10.87 3.13
CA GLY A 58 -10.67 10.24 2.02
C GLY A 58 -10.08 8.94 1.48
N LEU A 59 -9.19 8.29 2.22
CA LEU A 59 -8.52 7.05 1.85
C LEU A 59 -8.38 6.09 3.04
N ALA A 60 -7.98 4.86 2.75
CA ALA A 60 -7.37 3.97 3.71
C ALA A 60 -5.93 3.65 3.29
N THR A 61 -5.00 3.54 4.25
CA THR A 61 -3.66 3.01 4.03
C THR A 61 -3.62 1.53 4.41
N VAL A 62 -2.86 0.76 3.64
CA VAL A 62 -2.62 -0.67 3.89
C VAL A 62 -1.14 -0.94 3.82
N THR A 63 -0.59 -1.45 4.91
CA THR A 63 0.81 -1.87 4.99
C THR A 63 0.87 -3.39 5.12
N PHE A 64 1.71 -4.03 4.31
CA PHE A 64 2.00 -5.46 4.38
C PHE A 64 3.49 -5.71 4.22
N LEU A 65 4.09 -6.50 5.11
CA LEU A 65 5.53 -6.78 5.11
C LEU A 65 5.82 -8.25 4.81
N TRP A 66 6.85 -8.50 3.99
CA TRP A 66 7.53 -9.78 3.87
C TRP A 66 8.76 -9.88 4.79
N ALA A 67 9.37 -8.75 5.15
CA ALA A 67 10.49 -8.68 6.08
C ALA A 67 10.53 -7.33 6.81
N GLY A 68 11.07 -7.32 8.03
CA GLY A 68 11.21 -6.14 8.87
C GLY A 68 10.00 -5.85 9.77
N GLU A 69 10.12 -4.80 10.56
CA GLU A 69 9.04 -4.27 11.40
C GLU A 69 8.90 -2.77 11.21
N ILE A 70 7.67 -2.25 11.25
CA ILE A 70 7.37 -0.80 11.25
C ILE A 70 6.47 -0.50 12.45
N GLY A 71 6.82 0.51 13.23
CA GLY A 71 5.97 1.07 14.27
C GLY A 71 5.06 2.14 13.71
N HIS A 72 3.76 2.01 13.94
CA HIS A 72 2.71 2.96 13.59
C HIS A 72 2.19 3.63 14.85
N ARG A 73 2.05 4.95 14.83
CA ARG A 73 1.32 5.72 15.83
C ARG A 73 0.38 6.71 15.19
N ASP A 74 -0.78 6.96 15.80
CA ASP A 74 -1.74 7.93 15.25
C ASP A 74 -2.45 8.79 16.31
N THR A 75 -3.18 9.77 15.79
CA THR A 75 -3.99 10.73 16.54
C THR A 75 -5.20 10.12 17.26
N LEU A 76 -5.53 8.85 17.00
CA LEU A 76 -6.52 8.11 17.78
C LEU A 76 -5.91 7.44 19.02
N GLY A 77 -4.58 7.50 19.16
CA GLY A 77 -3.83 6.86 20.24
C GLY A 77 -3.42 5.43 19.93
N SER A 78 -3.53 4.97 18.68
CA SER A 78 -2.96 3.68 18.30
C SER A 78 -1.44 3.72 18.42
N ASP A 79 -0.85 2.66 18.96
CA ASP A 79 0.60 2.39 18.93
C ASP A 79 0.79 0.90 18.65
N LYS A 80 1.20 0.58 17.42
CA LYS A 80 1.34 -0.81 16.96
C LYS A 80 2.54 -1.01 16.05
N VAL A 81 3.28 -2.08 16.33
CA VAL A 81 4.35 -2.58 15.46
C VAL A 81 3.79 -3.66 14.55
N ILE A 82 3.84 -3.43 13.23
CA ILE A 82 3.50 -4.42 12.21
C ILE A 82 4.71 -5.31 11.92
N ARG A 83 4.47 -6.63 11.76
CA ARG A 83 5.49 -7.64 11.47
C ARG A 83 5.22 -8.37 10.15
N PRO A 84 6.14 -9.21 9.66
CA PRO A 84 5.93 -9.92 8.40
C PRO A 84 4.67 -10.79 8.42
N GLY A 85 3.84 -10.63 7.39
CA GLY A 85 2.55 -11.31 7.25
C GLY A 85 1.37 -10.61 7.91
N ASP A 86 1.59 -9.64 8.80
CA ASP A 86 0.53 -8.84 9.39
C ASP A 86 0.00 -7.79 8.40
N VAL A 87 -1.15 -7.20 8.74
CA VAL A 87 -1.74 -6.06 8.02
C VAL A 87 -2.09 -4.96 9.01
N ASN A 88 -1.58 -3.76 8.76
CA ASN A 88 -2.14 -2.54 9.33
C ASN A 88 -3.09 -1.92 8.30
N TRP A 89 -4.33 -1.68 8.71
CA TRP A 89 -5.34 -0.97 7.94
C TRP A 89 -5.74 0.29 8.69
N MET A 90 -5.39 1.46 8.14
CA MET A 90 -5.79 2.75 8.69
C MET A 90 -6.80 3.40 7.77
N THR A 91 -8.05 3.53 8.20
CA THR A 91 -9.06 4.34 7.52
C THR A 91 -8.88 5.79 7.93
N ALA A 92 -8.54 6.67 7.00
CA ALA A 92 -8.41 8.10 7.28
C ALA A 92 -9.77 8.80 7.36
N GLY A 93 -10.70 8.45 6.45
CA GLY A 93 -12.02 9.08 6.39
C GLY A 93 -11.93 10.61 6.39
N ARG A 94 -12.69 11.27 7.28
CA ARG A 94 -12.66 12.74 7.43
C ARG A 94 -11.31 13.31 7.87
N GLY A 95 -10.39 12.49 8.39
CA GLY A 95 -9.04 12.92 8.73
C GLY A 95 -8.41 12.14 9.88
N ILE A 96 -7.16 11.76 9.68
CA ILE A 96 -6.26 11.21 10.70
C ILE A 96 -4.84 11.70 10.41
N ALA A 97 -4.04 11.95 11.44
CA ALA A 97 -2.59 12.03 11.31
C ALA A 97 -1.89 10.86 12.00
N HIS A 98 -0.80 10.39 11.38
CA HIS A 98 -0.02 9.27 11.87
C HIS A 98 1.48 9.42 11.56
N SER A 99 2.30 8.60 12.22
CA SER A 99 3.73 8.44 11.95
C SER A 99 4.09 6.97 11.81
N GLU A 100 5.11 6.70 11.00
CA GLU A 100 5.63 5.36 10.75
C GLU A 100 7.15 5.35 10.93
N ARG A 101 7.66 4.57 11.88
CA ARG A 101 9.08 4.57 12.24
C ARG A 101 9.60 3.16 12.46
N THR A 102 10.86 2.88 12.15
CA THR A 102 11.52 1.64 12.57
C THR A 102 11.52 1.55 14.11
N PRO A 103 10.97 0.47 14.71
CA PRO A 103 10.94 0.30 16.16
C PRO A 103 12.33 0.27 16.79
N GLY A 104 12.46 0.74 18.04
CA GLY A 104 13.75 0.80 18.75
C GLY A 104 14.57 -0.49 18.73
N PRO A 105 13.99 -1.68 19.02
CA PRO A 105 14.72 -2.95 18.97
C PRO A 105 15.26 -3.33 17.60
N GLU A 106 14.57 -2.97 16.51
CA GLU A 106 15.07 -3.19 15.15
C GLU A 106 16.14 -2.15 14.79
N ARG A 107 15.94 -0.89 15.16
CA ARG A 107 16.88 0.20 14.88
C ARG A 107 18.26 -0.02 15.50
N ALA A 108 18.34 -0.71 16.64
CA ALA A 108 19.60 -1.01 17.31
C ALA A 108 20.47 -2.07 16.59
N ARG A 109 20.03 -2.63 15.47
CA ARG A 109 20.76 -3.67 14.73
C ARG A 109 20.57 -3.55 13.22
N THR A 110 21.42 -4.26 12.47
CA THR A 110 21.19 -4.48 11.04
C THR A 110 19.89 -5.28 10.87
N HIS A 111 18.97 -4.76 10.06
CA HIS A 111 17.66 -5.37 9.85
C HIS A 111 17.22 -5.28 8.39
N ALA A 112 16.39 -6.24 7.96
CA ALA A 112 15.83 -6.25 6.61
C ALA A 112 14.50 -5.48 6.58
N LEU A 113 14.16 -4.92 5.42
CA LEU A 113 12.84 -4.37 5.14
C LEU A 113 12.41 -4.76 3.73
N HIS A 114 11.21 -5.33 3.62
CA HIS A 114 10.59 -5.65 2.34
C HIS A 114 9.07 -5.65 2.51
N GLY A 115 8.35 -4.81 1.77
CA GLY A 115 6.91 -4.70 1.92
C GLY A 115 6.23 -3.77 0.91
N MET A 116 4.92 -3.62 1.06
CA MET A 116 4.09 -2.75 0.23
C MET A 116 3.31 -1.78 1.13
N GLN A 117 3.29 -0.52 0.73
CA GLN A 117 2.41 0.52 1.26
C GLN A 117 1.44 0.87 0.13
N THR A 118 0.14 0.72 0.35
CA THR A 118 -0.87 1.05 -0.65
C THR A 118 -1.94 1.95 -0.08
N TRP A 119 -2.49 2.85 -0.91
CA TRP A 119 -3.66 3.65 -0.53
C TRP A 119 -4.86 3.27 -1.39
N ILE A 120 -5.98 3.07 -0.72
CA ILE A 120 -7.26 2.73 -1.29
C ILE A 120 -8.15 3.95 -1.10
N ALA A 121 -8.57 4.59 -2.20
CA ALA A 121 -9.50 5.71 -2.11
C ALA A 121 -10.87 5.20 -1.63
N LEU A 122 -11.47 5.91 -0.68
CA LEU A 122 -12.80 5.59 -0.19
C LEU A 122 -13.85 5.98 -1.26
N PRO A 123 -14.96 5.23 -1.40
CA PRO A 123 -16.08 5.69 -2.20
C PRO A 123 -16.65 6.99 -1.63
N ARG A 124 -17.33 7.79 -2.44
CA ARG A 124 -17.82 9.13 -2.06
C ARG A 124 -18.68 9.10 -0.80
N SER A 125 -19.48 8.05 -0.64
CA SER A 125 -20.34 7.85 0.53
C SER A 125 -19.58 7.60 1.82
N ALA A 126 -18.29 7.26 1.76
CA ALA A 126 -17.44 6.94 2.91
C ALA A 126 -16.26 7.90 3.09
N GLU A 127 -16.03 8.88 2.19
CA GLU A 127 -14.89 9.82 2.29
C GLU A 127 -14.84 10.55 3.63
N GLU A 128 -15.99 10.83 4.25
CA GLU A 128 -16.10 11.55 5.52
C GLU A 128 -16.42 10.64 6.73
N THR A 129 -16.25 9.32 6.59
CA THR A 129 -16.40 8.39 7.71
C THR A 129 -15.44 8.73 8.85
N ALA A 130 -15.70 8.19 10.05
CA ALA A 130 -14.77 8.35 11.16
C ALA A 130 -13.44 7.64 10.87
N PRO A 131 -12.31 8.26 11.24
CA PRO A 131 -11.02 7.59 11.16
C PRO A 131 -11.01 6.36 12.07
N ALA A 132 -10.30 5.32 11.65
CA ALA A 132 -10.17 4.07 12.41
C ALA A 132 -8.85 3.39 12.08
N PHE A 133 -8.32 2.62 13.02
CA PHE A 133 -7.13 1.80 12.83
C PHE A 133 -7.41 0.36 13.26
N HIS A 134 -7.05 -0.60 12.40
CA HIS A 134 -7.19 -2.02 12.65
C HIS A 134 -5.88 -2.73 12.33
N HIS A 135 -5.37 -3.47 13.30
CA HIS A 135 -4.24 -4.36 13.11
C HIS A 135 -4.74 -5.81 13.02
N HIS A 136 -4.35 -6.50 11.96
CA HIS A 136 -4.65 -7.90 11.72
C HIS A 136 -3.35 -8.69 11.73
N ALA A 137 -3.17 -9.52 12.76
CA ALA A 137 -2.03 -10.44 12.82
C ALA A 137 -2.12 -11.44 11.66
N ALA A 138 -0.97 -11.92 11.17
CA ALA A 138 -0.89 -12.86 10.04
C ALA A 138 -1.82 -14.08 10.21
N ALA A 139 -1.93 -14.60 11.43
CA ALA A 139 -2.76 -15.75 11.76
C ALA A 139 -4.28 -15.51 11.64
N SER A 140 -4.71 -14.24 11.61
CA SER A 140 -6.12 -13.86 11.44
C SER A 140 -6.54 -13.73 9.97
N LEU A 141 -5.58 -13.72 9.04
CA LEU A 141 -5.83 -13.54 7.61
C LEU A 141 -6.01 -14.91 6.93
N PRO A 142 -6.93 -15.04 5.95
CA PRO A 142 -7.07 -16.26 5.17
C PRO A 142 -5.80 -16.55 4.37
N GLN A 143 -5.35 -17.80 4.42
CA GLN A 143 -4.15 -18.25 3.71
C GLN A 143 -4.41 -19.61 3.05
N GLN A 144 -3.91 -19.79 1.84
CA GLN A 144 -3.92 -21.08 1.15
C GLN A 144 -2.51 -21.46 0.71
N ARG A 145 -2.21 -22.76 0.79
CA ARG A 145 -0.99 -23.36 0.25
C ARG A 145 -1.35 -24.50 -0.68
N ARG A 146 -0.91 -24.45 -1.93
CA ARG A 146 -1.12 -25.51 -2.93
C ARG A 146 -0.07 -25.42 -4.02
N ASP A 147 0.42 -26.57 -4.49
CA ASP A 147 1.24 -26.68 -5.71
C ASP A 147 2.41 -25.68 -5.79
N GLY A 148 3.12 -25.48 -4.67
CA GLY A 148 4.24 -24.53 -4.58
C GLY A 148 3.85 -23.05 -4.46
N VAL A 149 2.56 -22.74 -4.37
CA VAL A 149 2.01 -21.40 -4.14
C VAL A 149 1.58 -21.24 -2.68
N TRP A 150 1.98 -20.14 -2.05
CA TRP A 150 1.42 -19.66 -0.79
C TRP A 150 0.81 -18.28 -1.01
N LEU A 151 -0.50 -18.17 -0.79
CA LEU A 151 -1.24 -16.92 -0.92
C LEU A 151 -1.84 -16.51 0.43
N ARG A 152 -1.95 -15.19 0.64
CA ARG A 152 -2.62 -14.59 1.80
C ARG A 152 -3.55 -13.49 1.29
N VAL A 153 -4.83 -13.57 1.63
CA VAL A 153 -5.81 -12.54 1.27
C VAL A 153 -5.72 -11.42 2.29
N ILE A 154 -5.06 -10.33 1.88
CA ILE A 154 -4.78 -9.15 2.72
C ILE A 154 -6.08 -8.41 2.98
N ALA A 155 -6.83 -8.07 1.93
CA ALA A 155 -8.06 -7.30 2.02
C ALA A 155 -9.04 -7.68 0.92
N GLY A 156 -10.34 -7.65 1.25
CA GLY A 156 -11.43 -8.02 0.36
C GLY A 156 -11.52 -9.53 0.08
N ARG A 157 -11.83 -9.91 -1.16
CA ARG A 157 -12.18 -11.30 -1.52
C ARG A 157 -11.32 -11.80 -2.67
N ALA A 158 -10.81 -13.02 -2.54
CA ALA A 158 -10.00 -13.67 -3.58
C ALA A 158 -9.91 -15.18 -3.33
N TYR A 159 -9.83 -15.98 -4.39
CA TYR A 159 -9.60 -17.41 -4.35
C TYR A 159 -10.59 -18.18 -3.45
N GLY A 160 -11.84 -17.68 -3.37
CA GLY A 160 -12.90 -18.25 -2.53
C GLY A 160 -12.84 -17.83 -1.05
N GLU A 161 -11.86 -17.02 -0.65
CA GLU A 161 -11.68 -16.52 0.71
C GLU A 161 -12.12 -15.06 0.86
N GLU A 162 -12.38 -14.67 2.10
CA GLU A 162 -12.70 -13.29 2.48
C GLU A 162 -11.85 -12.85 3.68
N SER A 163 -11.12 -11.75 3.52
CA SER A 163 -10.34 -11.15 4.61
C SER A 163 -11.25 -10.48 5.64
N PRO A 164 -10.92 -10.54 6.96
CA PRO A 164 -11.64 -9.79 7.99
C PRO A 164 -11.39 -8.27 7.93
N VAL A 165 -10.48 -7.80 7.08
CA VAL A 165 -10.19 -6.37 6.89
C VAL A 165 -11.41 -5.66 6.31
N GLN A 166 -11.88 -4.61 7.00
CA GLN A 166 -13.03 -3.83 6.58
C GLN A 166 -12.70 -2.95 5.37
N VAL A 167 -13.16 -3.35 4.19
CA VAL A 167 -13.05 -2.58 2.94
C VAL A 167 -14.35 -1.82 2.65
N PHE A 168 -14.25 -0.72 1.90
CA PHE A 168 -15.40 0.14 1.56
C PHE A 168 -15.89 -0.02 0.11
N SER A 169 -15.17 -0.79 -0.71
CA SER A 169 -15.53 -1.17 -2.07
C SER A 169 -15.01 -2.57 -2.36
N GLY A 170 -15.52 -3.22 -3.41
CA GLY A 170 -15.01 -4.52 -3.81
C GLY A 170 -13.50 -4.43 -4.07
N THR A 171 -12.74 -5.23 -3.35
CA THR A 171 -11.28 -5.12 -3.25
C THR A 171 -10.66 -6.51 -3.42
N LEU A 172 -9.58 -6.56 -4.18
CA LEU A 172 -8.69 -7.68 -4.35
C LEU A 172 -7.33 -7.23 -3.84
N ASN A 173 -6.80 -7.85 -2.78
CA ASN A 173 -5.43 -7.61 -2.33
C ASN A 173 -4.84 -8.91 -1.79
N VAL A 174 -3.87 -9.47 -2.49
CA VAL A 174 -3.32 -10.80 -2.20
C VAL A 174 -1.80 -10.76 -2.28
N ALA A 175 -1.14 -11.15 -1.19
CA ALA A 175 0.29 -11.44 -1.20
C ALA A 175 0.53 -12.87 -1.69
N LEU A 176 1.48 -13.02 -2.60
CA LEU A 176 1.84 -14.28 -3.26
C LEU A 176 3.32 -14.59 -3.03
N ASP A 177 3.61 -15.80 -2.56
CA ASP A 177 4.94 -16.41 -2.57
C ASP A 177 4.86 -17.70 -3.39
N LEU A 178 5.68 -17.81 -4.45
CA LEU A 178 5.71 -18.98 -5.32
C LEU A 178 7.10 -19.62 -5.30
N GLN A 179 7.13 -20.95 -5.26
CA GLN A 179 8.32 -21.74 -5.57
C GLN A 179 8.62 -21.71 -7.07
N PRO A 180 9.86 -22.00 -7.51
CA PRO A 180 10.18 -22.15 -8.93
C PRO A 180 9.21 -23.11 -9.62
N ASP A 181 8.82 -22.76 -10.85
CA ASP A 181 7.90 -23.48 -11.72
C ASP A 181 6.45 -23.60 -11.22
N ALA A 182 6.12 -23.08 -10.02
CA ALA A 182 4.75 -23.00 -9.55
C ALA A 182 3.93 -22.02 -10.40
N GLU A 183 2.65 -22.33 -10.58
CA GLU A 183 1.71 -21.55 -11.39
C GLU A 183 0.45 -21.20 -10.61
N ILE A 184 -0.10 -20.02 -10.89
CA ILE A 184 -1.42 -19.62 -10.39
C ILE A 184 -2.17 -18.82 -11.45
N ASP A 185 -3.42 -19.19 -11.70
CA ASP A 185 -4.35 -18.36 -12.48
C ASP A 185 -4.74 -17.14 -11.63
N LEU A 186 -4.64 -15.94 -12.20
CA LEU A 186 -5.03 -14.72 -11.49
C LEU A 186 -6.55 -14.74 -11.25
N ASP A 187 -6.95 -14.39 -10.03
CA ASP A 187 -8.37 -14.29 -9.67
C ASP A 187 -9.14 -13.34 -10.61
N THR A 188 -10.35 -13.74 -11.00
CA THR A 188 -11.20 -13.04 -11.99
C THR A 188 -12.45 -12.41 -11.37
N GLY A 189 -12.57 -12.41 -10.04
CA GLY A 189 -13.72 -11.87 -9.31
C GLY A 189 -13.86 -10.36 -9.41
N HIS A 190 -12.83 -9.64 -9.89
CA HIS A 190 -12.85 -8.19 -10.06
C HIS A 190 -12.40 -7.76 -11.46
N ALA A 191 -13.02 -6.69 -11.96
CA ALA A 191 -12.81 -6.19 -13.31
C ALA A 191 -11.42 -5.56 -13.51
N GLU A 192 -10.96 -4.77 -12.54
CA GLU A 192 -9.63 -4.17 -12.56
C GLU A 192 -8.69 -4.95 -11.66
N ARG A 193 -7.57 -5.38 -12.22
CA ARG A 193 -6.54 -6.15 -11.54
C ARG A 193 -5.16 -5.75 -12.05
N ALA A 194 -4.17 -5.87 -11.19
CA ALA A 194 -2.77 -5.74 -11.56
C ALA A 194 -1.92 -6.66 -10.69
N LEU A 195 -0.83 -7.16 -11.27
CA LEU A 195 0.18 -7.93 -10.60
C LEU A 195 1.44 -7.08 -10.44
N TYR A 196 1.93 -6.93 -9.22
CA TYR A 196 3.23 -6.33 -8.98
C TYR A 196 4.24 -7.44 -8.66
N ILE A 197 5.34 -7.52 -9.41
CA ILE A 197 6.44 -8.46 -9.12
C ILE A 197 7.42 -7.78 -8.18
N LEU A 198 7.51 -8.20 -6.91
CA LEU A 198 8.40 -7.58 -5.94
C LEU A 198 9.84 -8.09 -6.09
N GLU A 199 9.97 -9.41 -6.19
CA GLU A 199 11.25 -10.12 -6.20
C GLU A 199 11.11 -11.43 -6.99
N GLY A 200 12.16 -11.80 -7.71
CA GLY A 200 12.21 -12.99 -8.56
C GLY A 200 11.87 -12.73 -10.03
N GLU A 201 11.98 -13.78 -10.84
CA GLU A 201 11.64 -13.80 -12.26
C GLU A 201 10.32 -14.54 -12.47
N ALA A 202 9.48 -14.04 -13.37
CA ALA A 202 8.16 -14.59 -13.64
C ALA A 202 7.77 -14.50 -15.11
N GLN A 203 6.75 -15.27 -15.45
CA GLN A 203 6.05 -15.22 -16.72
C GLN A 203 4.55 -14.97 -16.48
N LEU A 204 3.92 -14.19 -17.36
CA LEU A 204 2.48 -14.06 -17.45
C LEU A 204 2.02 -14.58 -18.80
N ASP A 205 1.16 -15.60 -18.81
CA ASP A 205 0.68 -16.27 -20.02
C ASP A 205 1.83 -16.76 -20.93
N GLY A 206 2.91 -17.25 -20.31
CA GLY A 206 4.11 -17.77 -21.00
C GLY A 206 5.10 -16.71 -21.47
N ALA A 207 4.80 -15.42 -21.36
CA ALA A 207 5.72 -14.33 -21.69
C ALA A 207 6.46 -13.83 -20.44
N ASP A 208 7.77 -13.63 -20.53
CA ASP A 208 8.56 -13.07 -19.43
C ASP A 208 8.07 -11.66 -19.05
N VAL A 209 7.94 -11.41 -17.75
CA VAL A 209 7.56 -10.11 -17.22
C VAL A 209 8.71 -9.50 -16.41
N PRO A 210 8.93 -8.18 -16.49
CA PRO A 210 10.03 -7.55 -15.79
C PRO A 210 9.79 -7.55 -14.27
N ALA A 211 10.84 -7.83 -13.51
CA ALA A 211 10.81 -7.70 -12.05
C ALA A 211 10.60 -6.24 -11.63
N ARG A 212 10.01 -6.00 -10.45
CA ARG A 212 9.75 -4.66 -9.88
C ARG A 212 8.90 -3.78 -10.79
N HIS A 213 7.95 -4.39 -11.49
CA HIS A 213 6.98 -3.71 -12.35
C HIS A 213 5.56 -4.04 -11.94
N LEU A 214 4.66 -3.10 -12.21
CA LEU A 214 3.23 -3.32 -12.18
C LEU A 214 2.78 -3.77 -13.57
N ILE A 215 2.09 -4.90 -13.62
CA ILE A 215 1.57 -5.53 -14.82
C ILE A 215 0.06 -5.44 -14.75
N VAL A 216 -0.55 -4.73 -15.68
CA VAL A 216 -2.01 -4.63 -15.80
C VAL A 216 -2.43 -5.59 -16.93
N PRO A 217 -3.03 -6.75 -16.62
CA PRO A 217 -3.47 -7.70 -17.63
C PRO A 217 -4.51 -7.06 -18.56
N SER A 218 -4.63 -7.61 -19.78
CA SER A 218 -5.73 -7.22 -20.67
C SER A 218 -7.07 -7.46 -19.98
N ARG A 219 -8.02 -6.53 -20.14
CA ARG A 219 -9.38 -6.67 -19.60
C ARG A 219 -9.99 -8.02 -20.02
N GLY A 220 -10.57 -8.72 -19.05
CA GLY A 220 -11.21 -10.03 -19.26
C GLY A 220 -10.26 -11.21 -19.50
N SER A 221 -8.93 -11.00 -19.51
CA SER A 221 -8.01 -12.15 -19.55
C SER A 221 -8.12 -12.95 -18.26
N ARG A 222 -7.82 -14.25 -18.27
CA ARG A 222 -7.64 -14.99 -17.01
C ARG A 222 -6.28 -14.65 -16.41
N GLY A 223 -5.23 -14.71 -17.23
CA GLY A 223 -3.86 -14.45 -16.81
C GLY A 223 -3.34 -15.60 -15.96
N ARG A 224 -2.24 -16.22 -16.38
CA ARG A 224 -1.55 -17.25 -15.62
C ARG A 224 -0.15 -16.79 -15.25
N LEU A 225 0.08 -16.61 -13.96
CA LEU A 225 1.41 -16.30 -13.41
C LEU A 225 2.18 -17.60 -13.21
N ARG A 226 3.41 -17.64 -13.72
CA ARG A 226 4.37 -18.72 -13.48
C ARG A 226 5.66 -18.14 -12.90
N ALA A 227 6.15 -18.74 -11.83
CA ALA A 227 7.43 -18.36 -11.24
C ALA A 227 8.59 -19.07 -11.96
N ARG A 228 9.62 -18.33 -12.39
CA ARG A 228 10.87 -18.90 -12.93
C ARG A 228 11.93 -19.10 -11.86
N THR A 229 11.88 -18.29 -10.81
CA THR A 229 12.69 -18.40 -9.58
C THR A 229 11.75 -18.35 -8.38
N PRO A 230 12.22 -18.47 -7.11
CA PRO A 230 11.37 -18.08 -5.99
C PRO A 230 10.86 -16.65 -6.21
N LEU A 231 9.56 -16.45 -6.05
CA LEU A 231 8.86 -15.24 -6.48
C LEU A 231 8.04 -14.67 -5.33
N LYS A 232 8.16 -13.35 -5.13
CA LYS A 232 7.23 -12.56 -4.30
C LYS A 232 6.46 -11.62 -5.21
N ALA A 233 5.14 -11.70 -5.13
CA ALA A 233 4.26 -10.85 -5.92
C ALA A 233 3.05 -10.38 -5.11
N MET A 234 2.41 -9.32 -5.58
CA MET A 234 1.14 -8.84 -5.04
C MET A 234 0.12 -8.72 -6.16
N LEU A 235 -1.01 -9.38 -6.02
CA LEU A 235 -2.17 -9.19 -6.88
C LEU A 235 -3.12 -8.19 -6.20
N LEU A 236 -3.36 -7.06 -6.86
CA LEU A 236 -4.19 -5.98 -6.33
C LEU A 236 -5.19 -5.48 -7.36
N GLY A 237 -6.36 -5.02 -6.91
CA GLY A 237 -7.41 -4.52 -7.78
C GLY A 237 -8.77 -4.45 -7.10
N GLY A 238 -9.85 -4.39 -7.87
CA GLY A 238 -11.19 -4.29 -7.31
C GLY A 238 -12.16 -3.59 -8.24
N GLU A 239 -13.21 -3.06 -7.63
CA GLU A 239 -14.17 -2.22 -8.33
C GLU A 239 -13.52 -0.89 -8.75
N PRO A 240 -13.83 -0.38 -9.95
CA PRO A 240 -13.46 0.96 -10.35
C PRO A 240 -13.98 2.00 -9.34
N LEU A 241 -13.27 3.12 -9.23
CA LEU A 241 -13.75 4.26 -8.46
C LEU A 241 -15.12 4.73 -8.96
N ASP A 242 -16.01 5.10 -8.04
CA ASP A 242 -17.35 5.66 -8.28
C ASP A 242 -17.35 7.08 -8.90
N GLY A 243 -16.18 7.55 -9.34
CA GLY A 243 -15.98 8.83 -9.99
C GLY A 243 -14.56 9.35 -9.83
N PRO A 244 -14.24 10.52 -10.42
CA PRO A 244 -12.93 11.13 -10.31
C PRO A 244 -12.49 11.38 -8.85
N ARG A 245 -11.19 11.30 -8.61
CA ARG A 245 -10.54 11.71 -7.36
C ARG A 245 -9.45 12.74 -7.64
N HIS A 246 -9.42 13.75 -6.79
CA HIS A 246 -8.32 14.71 -6.68
C HIS A 246 -7.32 14.14 -5.69
N LEU A 247 -6.06 14.04 -6.12
CA LEU A 247 -4.94 13.64 -5.29
C LEU A 247 -4.03 14.86 -5.15
N TRP A 248 -3.78 15.27 -3.93
CA TRP A 248 -2.84 16.34 -3.62
C TRP A 248 -2.08 15.96 -2.36
N TRP A 249 -0.76 15.81 -2.47
CA TRP A 249 0.08 15.33 -1.37
C TRP A 249 -0.48 14.03 -0.75
N ASN A 250 -0.93 14.06 0.50
CA ASN A 250 -1.52 12.94 1.24
C ASN A 250 -3.05 12.93 1.26
N PHE A 251 -3.68 13.84 0.53
CA PHE A 251 -5.12 14.04 0.51
C PHE A 251 -5.74 13.46 -0.76
N VAL A 252 -6.78 12.66 -0.58
CA VAL A 252 -7.60 12.10 -1.64
C VAL A 252 -9.04 12.53 -1.39
N SER A 253 -9.70 13.14 -2.37
CA SER A 253 -11.12 13.48 -2.26
C SER A 253 -11.78 13.62 -3.62
N SER A 254 -13.10 13.43 -3.66
CA SER A 254 -13.94 13.79 -4.78
C SER A 254 -14.15 15.31 -4.95
N SER A 255 -13.81 16.14 -3.95
CA SER A 255 -13.92 17.61 -3.97
C SER A 255 -12.55 18.29 -3.82
N LYS A 256 -12.29 19.33 -4.63
CA LYS A 256 -11.08 20.17 -4.49
C LYS A 256 -11.18 21.08 -3.27
N GLU A 257 -12.36 21.61 -3.01
CA GLU A 257 -12.66 22.48 -1.88
C GLU A 257 -12.37 21.74 -0.57
N ARG A 258 -12.68 20.44 -0.51
CA ARG A 258 -12.36 19.59 0.62
C ARG A 258 -10.85 19.41 0.85
N ILE A 259 -10.06 19.35 -0.23
CA ILE A 259 -8.60 19.32 -0.15
C ILE A 259 -8.05 20.64 0.38
N GLU A 260 -8.56 21.79 -0.08
CA GLU A 260 -8.15 23.10 0.46
C GLU A 260 -8.49 23.21 1.95
N GLN A 261 -9.69 22.78 2.37
CA GLN A 261 -10.05 22.73 3.79
C GLN A 261 -9.09 21.85 4.60
N ALA A 262 -8.69 20.68 4.08
CA ALA A 262 -7.74 19.79 4.75
C ALA A 262 -6.33 20.41 4.90
N LYS A 263 -5.92 21.27 3.95
CA LYS A 263 -4.66 22.03 4.08
C LYS A 263 -4.74 23.01 5.24
N ASP A 264 -5.82 23.80 5.29
CA ASP A 264 -6.05 24.75 6.38
C ASP A 264 -6.14 24.03 7.73
N ASP A 265 -6.79 22.87 7.75
CA ASP A 265 -6.92 22.02 8.95
C ASP A 265 -5.55 21.53 9.43
N TRP A 266 -4.68 21.11 8.51
CA TRP A 266 -3.33 20.67 8.86
C TRP A 266 -2.46 21.83 9.38
N GLN A 267 -2.48 22.97 8.69
CA GLN A 267 -1.73 24.16 9.12
C GLN A 267 -2.16 24.67 10.50
N ALA A 268 -3.44 24.55 10.82
CA ALA A 268 -4.00 24.96 12.10
C ALA A 268 -3.96 23.85 13.18
N GLY A 269 -3.37 22.68 12.90
CA GLY A 269 -3.26 21.59 13.86
C GLY A 269 -4.57 20.86 14.19
N ARG A 270 -5.60 20.97 13.32
CA ARG A 270 -6.95 20.40 13.55
C ARG A 270 -7.06 18.89 13.33
N PHE A 271 -5.99 18.24 12.87
CA PHE A 271 -5.90 16.76 12.83
C PHE A 271 -5.57 16.14 14.19
N GLY A 272 -5.26 16.96 15.21
CA GLY A 272 -4.87 16.49 16.53
C GLY A 272 -3.36 16.21 16.65
N SER A 273 -2.95 15.74 17.83
CA SER A 273 -1.57 15.35 18.13
C SER A 273 -1.46 13.85 18.38
N ILE A 274 -0.32 13.27 18.00
CA ILE A 274 -0.02 11.85 18.25
C ILE A 274 0.60 11.75 19.65
N PRO A 275 0.01 11.00 20.60
CA PRO A 275 0.57 10.84 21.92
C PRO A 275 2.03 10.36 21.88
N GLY A 276 2.95 11.16 22.42
CA GLY A 276 4.38 10.83 22.44
C GLY A 276 5.14 11.01 21.12
N ASP A 277 4.52 11.60 20.10
CA ASP A 277 5.14 11.98 18.82
C ASP A 277 4.55 13.31 18.30
N ASP A 278 4.59 14.35 19.15
CA ASP A 278 3.92 15.64 18.95
C ASP A 278 4.89 16.84 18.77
N LYS A 279 6.20 16.57 18.75
CA LYS A 279 7.24 17.61 18.68
C LYS A 279 7.61 18.04 17.27
N GLU A 280 7.29 17.22 16.28
CA GLU A 280 7.60 17.48 14.88
C GLU A 280 6.47 16.99 13.99
N PHE A 281 6.40 17.52 12.78
CA PHE A 281 5.44 17.10 11.77
C PHE A 281 5.97 17.46 10.38
N ILE A 282 5.38 16.86 9.35
CA ILE A 282 5.70 17.21 7.96
C ILE A 282 4.84 18.41 7.54
N PRO A 283 5.43 19.58 7.23
CA PRO A 283 4.65 20.73 6.78
C PRO A 283 4.02 20.45 5.39
N LEU A 284 2.99 21.22 5.04
CA LEU A 284 2.50 21.23 3.66
C LEU A 284 3.66 21.57 2.70
N PRO A 285 3.73 20.94 1.53
CA PRO A 285 4.73 21.32 0.54
C PRO A 285 4.47 22.72 -0.02
N GLU A 286 5.54 23.42 -0.44
CA GLU A 286 5.45 24.71 -1.11
C GLU A 286 4.69 24.61 -2.46
N THR A 287 4.02 25.69 -2.87
CA THR A 287 3.22 25.73 -4.12
C THR A 287 4.08 26.24 -5.29
N PRO A 288 3.98 25.67 -6.52
CA PRO A 288 3.07 24.58 -6.91
C PRO A 288 3.49 23.28 -6.25
N ALA A 289 2.49 22.55 -5.73
CA ALA A 289 2.76 21.31 -5.03
C ALA A 289 3.67 20.40 -5.87
N PRO A 290 4.69 19.79 -5.26
CA PRO A 290 5.49 18.78 -5.94
C PRO A 290 4.55 17.73 -6.53
N LYS A 291 4.89 17.23 -7.73
CA LYS A 291 4.41 15.92 -8.19
C LYS A 291 4.56 14.94 -7.01
N PRO A 292 3.60 14.03 -6.75
CA PRO A 292 3.40 13.30 -5.49
C PRO A 292 4.70 13.12 -4.69
N VAL A 293 4.73 13.82 -3.56
CA VAL A 293 5.90 14.26 -2.79
C VAL A 293 6.96 13.17 -2.57
N ASN A 294 8.23 13.54 -2.81
CA ASN A 294 9.42 12.92 -2.22
C ASN A 294 9.50 13.36 -0.75
N TYR A 295 9.49 12.42 0.18
CA TYR A 295 9.88 12.68 1.57
C TYR A 295 11.43 12.61 1.65
N PRO A 296 12.07 13.35 2.58
CA PRO A 296 13.43 13.91 2.43
C PRO A 296 14.51 12.97 1.91
#